data_AF-A0AAQ3NK85-F1
#
_entry.id   AF-A0AAQ3NK85-F1
#
_cell.length_a   1.000
_cell.length_b   1.000
_cell.length_c   1.000
_cell.angle_alpha   90.00
_cell.angle_beta   90.00
_cell.angle_gamma   90.00
#
_symmetry.space_group_name_H-M   'P 1'
#
loop_
_entity.id
_entity.type
_entity.pdbx_description
1 polymer ?
#
loop_
_entity_poly.entity_id
_entity_poly.type
_entity_poly.pdbx_seq_one_letter_code
_entity_poly.pdbx_strand_id
1 'polypeptide(L)'
;MGQFPLLSKCLRLQRLCSESPDSSSQHQIVRLPDFPGGVETFELCAKFCYGITITLSPYNIVAARCGAEYLQMTEEVEKGNLVQKLEVFFNSCILRGWKDTIVSLQTTKALPMWSEDLGITSRCIEAIAAKVLSHPSKVSLSHSHSRRVKDDVSCNGTESLRHNKSGNKGWWAEDLAELSIDLYWRTMIAIKSGGKIPSNLIGDALKIYASRWLPNITNNGGHLKKQAVSDTELDSVGEIASKHRLLLESVVSLLPAGKGAVSCGFLLKLLKASNILNASSSSKMELARRIGLQLEEATVNDLLIPSLSYADDTVYDVELVMTILEQFMSQGQSPPTSPARSRMAFERRRSRSAENINLEFQESRRSSSASHSSKLKVAKLVDRYLQEVARDANFHLSKFIALAEIIPDFARHDHDDLYRAIDIYLKVKR
;
A
#
# COMPACT_ATOMS: atom_id res chain seq x y z
N MET A 1 9.96 56.32 19.39
CA MET A 1 9.65 55.73 18.07
C MET A 1 8.48 54.78 18.26
N GLY A 2 7.30 55.09 17.73
CA GLY A 2 6.14 54.20 17.85
C GLY A 2 6.49 52.84 17.25
N GLN A 3 6.42 51.78 18.05
CA GLN A 3 6.72 50.42 17.60
C GLN A 3 5.70 50.05 16.51
N PHE A 4 6.15 49.90 15.28
CA PHE A 4 5.40 49.15 14.26
C PHE A 4 5.58 47.67 14.60
N PRO A 5 4.61 47.00 15.28
CA PRO A 5 4.86 45.69 15.88
C PRO A 5 5.21 44.65 14.83
N LEU A 6 4.59 44.77 13.66
CA LEU A 6 4.87 43.95 12.48
C LEU A 6 6.33 44.08 12.00
N LEU A 7 6.83 45.31 11.85
CA LEU A 7 8.21 45.54 11.42
C LEU A 7 9.19 45.10 12.50
N SER A 8 8.90 45.30 13.77
CA SER A 8 9.81 44.94 14.87
C SER A 8 10.15 43.44 14.94
N LYS A 9 9.33 42.56 14.34
CA LYS A 9 9.50 41.10 14.41
C LYS A 9 9.74 40.42 13.05
N CYS A 10 9.61 41.15 11.95
CA CYS A 10 9.68 40.60 10.60
C CYS A 10 10.82 41.24 9.81
N LEU A 11 11.94 40.52 9.66
CA LEU A 11 13.11 41.03 8.95
C LEU A 11 12.84 41.28 7.46
N ARG A 12 12.02 40.43 6.82
CA ARG A 12 11.70 40.62 5.39
C ARG A 12 10.91 41.90 5.15
N LEU A 13 9.94 42.21 6.00
CA LEU A 13 9.16 43.44 5.88
C LEU A 13 10.00 44.67 6.20
N GLN A 14 10.92 44.60 7.16
CA GLN A 14 11.88 45.68 7.40
C GLN A 14 12.68 46.00 6.13
N ARG A 15 13.20 44.97 5.44
CA ARG A 15 13.95 45.14 4.18
C ARG A 15 13.10 45.74 3.08
N LEU A 16 11.92 45.17 2.82
CA LEU A 16 11.00 45.67 1.79
C LEU A 16 10.59 47.12 2.06
N CYS A 17 10.41 47.50 3.33
CA CYS A 17 10.09 48.87 3.71
C CYS A 17 11.26 49.83 3.53
N SER A 18 12.51 49.36 3.71
CA SER A 18 13.72 50.18 3.54
C SER A 18 14.14 50.35 2.06
N GLU A 19 13.80 49.40 1.19
CA GLU A 19 14.24 49.36 -0.20
C GLU A 19 13.34 50.18 -1.16
N SER A 20 12.17 50.65 -0.73
CA SER A 20 11.30 51.44 -1.61
C SER A 20 11.54 52.96 -1.46
N PRO A 21 12.04 53.66 -2.50
CA PRO A 21 12.43 55.08 -2.41
C PRO A 21 11.28 56.10 -2.56
N ASP A 22 10.03 55.66 -2.71
CA ASP A 22 8.88 56.55 -2.97
C ASP A 22 8.39 57.26 -1.69
N SER A 23 9.17 58.26 -1.31
CA SER A 23 9.00 59.12 -0.13
C SER A 23 7.97 60.25 -0.29
N SER A 24 7.08 60.17 -1.29
CA SER A 24 6.08 61.23 -1.58
C SER A 24 4.63 60.85 -1.28
N SER A 25 4.32 59.58 -0.97
CA SER A 25 2.99 59.14 -0.57
C SER A 25 2.94 58.73 0.90
N GLN A 26 1.95 59.25 1.63
CA GLN A 26 1.71 58.97 3.07
C GLN A 26 1.42 57.49 3.38
N HIS A 27 1.24 56.65 2.35
CA HIS A 27 0.98 55.22 2.44
C HIS A 27 1.98 54.44 1.57
N GLN A 28 2.73 53.53 2.20
CA GLN A 28 3.59 52.55 1.53
C GLN A 28 2.82 51.25 1.34
N ILE A 29 2.67 50.79 0.10
CA ILE A 29 1.96 49.54 -0.22
C ILE A 29 2.98 48.42 -0.45
N VAL A 30 3.08 47.48 0.50
CA VAL A 30 3.92 46.27 0.35
C VAL A 30 3.08 45.15 -0.23
N ARG A 31 3.49 44.62 -1.39
CA ARG A 31 2.84 43.47 -2.02
C ARG A 31 3.61 42.20 -1.71
N LEU A 32 2.92 41.19 -1.18
CA LEU A 32 3.45 39.85 -0.92
C LEU A 32 2.71 38.84 -1.81
N PRO A 33 3.05 38.75 -3.11
CA PRO A 33 2.46 37.74 -3.97
C PRO A 33 2.81 36.34 -3.45
N ASP A 34 1.89 35.40 -3.61
CA ASP A 34 2.09 33.97 -3.30
C ASP A 34 2.58 33.68 -1.88
N PHE A 35 2.10 34.45 -0.89
CA PHE A 35 2.41 34.21 0.51
C PHE A 35 2.07 32.76 0.91
N PRO A 36 3.00 31.99 1.48
CA PRO A 36 2.75 30.58 1.77
C PRO A 36 1.62 30.43 2.79
N GLY A 37 0.62 29.64 2.43
CA GLY A 37 -0.59 29.46 3.25
C GLY A 37 -1.58 30.62 3.17
N GLY A 38 -1.38 31.57 2.25
CA GLY A 38 -2.33 32.63 1.93
C GLY A 38 -2.58 33.63 3.06
N VAL A 39 -3.71 34.33 2.93
CA VAL A 39 -4.08 35.46 3.80
C VAL A 39 -4.25 35.05 5.26
N GLU A 40 -4.80 33.86 5.51
CA GLU A 40 -5.03 33.33 6.86
C GLU A 40 -3.71 33.12 7.62
N THR A 41 -2.69 32.68 6.91
CA THR A 41 -1.35 32.48 7.49
C THR A 41 -0.68 33.81 7.79
N PHE A 42 -0.81 34.79 6.88
CA PHE A 42 -0.32 36.14 7.15
C PHE A 42 -1.02 36.78 8.35
N GLU A 43 -2.35 36.63 8.44
CA GLU A 43 -3.13 37.11 9.59
C GLU A 43 -2.63 36.47 10.90
N LEU A 44 -2.34 35.18 10.90
CA LEU A 44 -1.78 34.47 12.06
C LEU A 44 -0.41 35.06 12.46
N CYS A 45 0.50 35.25 11.50
CA CYS A 45 1.80 35.88 11.76
C CYS A 45 1.64 37.33 12.27
N ALA A 46 0.71 38.09 11.70
CA ALA A 46 0.43 39.46 12.13
C ALA A 46 -0.13 39.49 13.56
N LYS A 47 -1.09 38.64 13.89
CA LYS A 47 -1.64 38.52 15.26
C LYS A 47 -0.53 38.29 16.28
N PHE A 48 0.43 37.40 15.98
CA PHE A 48 1.60 37.20 16.82
C PHE A 48 2.42 38.49 17.00
N CYS A 49 2.66 39.24 15.92
CA CYS A 49 3.38 40.51 15.99
C CYS A 49 2.71 41.54 16.89
N TYR A 50 1.39 41.59 16.90
CA TYR A 50 0.60 42.47 17.76
C TYR A 50 0.39 41.93 19.20
N GLY A 51 1.00 40.79 19.55
CA GLY A 51 0.85 40.18 20.88
C GLY A 51 -0.52 39.52 21.10
N ILE A 52 -1.29 39.30 20.04
CA ILE A 52 -2.57 38.59 20.09
C ILE A 52 -2.28 37.09 20.18
N THR A 53 -3.00 36.40 21.06
CA THR A 53 -2.88 34.95 21.21
C THR A 53 -3.31 34.24 19.93
N ILE A 54 -2.40 33.42 19.37
CA ILE A 54 -2.65 32.58 18.21
C ILE A 54 -3.00 31.16 18.63
N THR A 55 -3.92 30.52 17.90
CA THR A 55 -4.28 29.12 18.11
C THR A 55 -3.55 28.24 17.09
N LEU A 56 -2.72 27.34 17.57
CA LEU A 56 -1.99 26.39 16.74
C LEU A 56 -2.66 25.02 16.79
N SER A 57 -2.72 24.38 15.64
CA SER A 57 -3.32 23.06 15.45
C SER A 57 -2.56 22.30 14.36
N PRO A 58 -2.79 20.97 14.24
CA PRO A 58 -2.20 20.19 13.16
C PRO A 58 -2.55 20.69 11.76
N TYR A 59 -3.69 21.39 11.62
CA TYR A 59 -4.21 21.90 10.34
C TYR A 59 -3.50 23.17 9.85
N ASN A 60 -2.96 23.99 10.75
CA ASN A 60 -2.39 25.30 10.42
C ASN A 60 -0.89 25.41 10.71
N ILE A 61 -0.29 24.46 11.44
CA ILE A 61 1.12 24.52 11.84
C ILE A 61 2.09 24.57 10.66
N VAL A 62 1.83 23.81 9.59
CA VAL A 62 2.71 23.78 8.41
C VAL A 62 2.69 25.14 7.71
N ALA A 63 1.49 25.65 7.43
CA ALA A 63 1.32 26.97 6.83
C ALA A 63 1.95 28.06 7.69
N ALA A 64 1.68 28.07 9.00
CA ALA A 64 2.28 29.02 9.95
C ALA A 64 3.82 28.95 9.94
N ARG A 65 4.41 27.75 9.89
CA ARG A 65 5.86 27.56 9.84
C ARG A 65 6.45 28.10 8.54
N CYS A 66 5.80 27.88 7.40
CA CYS A 66 6.21 28.42 6.10
C CYS A 66 6.06 29.95 6.03
N GLY A 67 4.94 30.49 6.53
CA GLY A 67 4.68 31.93 6.60
C GLY A 67 5.67 32.67 7.50
N ALA A 68 5.98 32.10 8.67
CA ALA A 68 6.97 32.65 9.59
C ALA A 68 8.38 32.63 9.00
N GLU A 69 8.74 31.56 8.26
CA GLU A 69 10.01 31.48 7.53
C GLU A 69 10.08 32.53 6.41
N TYR A 70 9.02 32.65 5.61
CA TYR A 70 8.94 33.62 4.54
C TYR A 70 9.11 35.05 5.05
N LEU A 71 8.49 35.37 6.19
CA LEU A 71 8.62 36.66 6.87
C LEU A 71 9.94 36.80 7.66
N GLN A 72 10.75 35.74 7.74
CA GLN A 72 12.00 35.70 8.50
C GLN A 72 11.80 36.14 9.96
N MET A 73 10.79 35.54 10.61
CA MET A 73 10.46 35.77 12.01
C MET A 73 11.33 34.88 12.91
N THR A 74 12.65 35.05 12.78
CA THR A 74 13.70 34.23 13.42
C THR A 74 14.15 34.83 14.75
N GLU A 75 14.95 34.06 15.50
CA GLU A 75 15.54 34.53 16.77
C GLU A 75 16.59 35.64 16.59
N GLU A 76 17.07 35.86 15.37
CA GLU A 76 17.99 36.96 15.04
C GLU A 76 17.34 38.33 15.27
N VAL A 77 16.02 38.41 15.10
CA VAL A 77 15.24 39.65 15.28
C VAL A 77 14.79 39.82 16.72
N GLU A 78 14.24 38.76 17.32
CA GLU A 78 13.72 38.77 18.69
C GLU A 78 13.87 37.37 19.30
N LYS A 79 14.38 37.28 20.53
CA LYS A 79 14.49 35.99 21.22
C LYS A 79 13.11 35.34 21.38
N GLY A 80 12.96 34.08 20.96
CA GLY A 80 11.66 33.41 21.00
C GLY A 80 10.63 33.98 20.01
N ASN A 81 11.08 34.46 18.86
CA ASN A 81 10.21 34.84 17.75
C ASN A 81 9.40 33.63 17.22
N LEU A 82 8.48 33.88 16.28
CA LEU A 82 7.47 32.92 15.87
C LEU A 82 8.07 31.62 15.34
N VAL A 83 9.12 31.66 14.52
CA VAL A 83 9.76 30.45 13.97
C VAL A 83 10.17 29.48 15.09
N GLN A 84 10.86 29.97 16.12
CA GLN A 84 11.32 29.13 17.22
C GLN A 84 10.16 28.57 18.05
N LYS A 85 9.12 29.39 18.29
CA LYS A 85 7.93 28.93 19.03
C LYS A 85 7.16 27.85 18.27
N LEU A 86 7.02 28.00 16.95
CA LEU A 86 6.41 26.99 16.09
C LEU A 86 7.25 25.72 16.07
N GLU A 87 8.58 25.84 16.03
CA GLU A 87 9.50 24.71 16.04
C GLU A 87 9.41 23.90 17.34
N VAL A 88 9.36 24.58 18.49
CA VAL A 88 9.15 23.93 19.79
C VAL A 88 7.79 23.23 19.85
N PHE A 89 6.71 23.89 19.42
CA PHE A 89 5.37 23.29 19.39
C PHE A 89 5.29 22.09 18.45
N PHE A 90 5.90 22.18 17.27
CA PHE A 90 5.96 21.08 16.32
C PHE A 90 6.65 19.84 16.91
N ASN A 91 7.82 20.02 17.53
CA ASN A 91 8.56 18.92 18.17
C ASN A 91 7.87 18.32 19.40
N SER A 92 7.31 19.16 20.26
CA SER A 92 6.80 18.75 21.57
C SER A 92 5.34 18.32 21.56
N CYS A 93 4.53 18.84 20.64
CA CYS A 93 3.09 18.53 20.55
C CYS A 93 2.78 17.73 19.29
N ILE A 94 3.06 18.28 18.11
CA ILE A 94 2.63 17.69 16.83
C ILE A 94 3.31 16.35 16.56
N LEU A 95 4.65 16.32 16.62
CA LEU A 95 5.43 15.10 16.39
C LEU A 95 5.29 14.07 17.52
N ARG A 96 4.70 14.42 18.66
CA ARG A 96 4.38 13.49 19.75
C ARG A 96 2.99 12.88 19.59
N GLY A 97 2.02 13.62 19.06
CA GLY A 97 0.69 13.11 18.74
C GLY A 97 0.69 12.14 17.56
N TRP A 98 -0.15 11.09 17.57
CA TRP A 98 -0.30 10.21 16.41
C TRP A 98 -1.13 10.89 15.32
N LYS A 99 -2.39 11.21 15.63
CA LYS A 99 -3.32 11.88 14.72
C LYS A 99 -2.81 13.25 14.28
N ASP A 100 -2.22 14.01 15.20
CA ASP A 100 -1.66 15.33 14.92
C ASP A 100 -0.54 15.26 13.87
N THR A 101 0.38 14.30 13.97
CA THR A 101 1.44 14.13 12.96
C THR A 101 0.85 13.77 11.59
N ILE A 102 -0.16 12.90 11.54
CA ILE A 102 -0.80 12.49 10.27
C ILE A 102 -1.50 13.66 9.60
N VAL A 103 -2.29 14.42 10.36
CA VAL A 103 -2.98 15.61 9.83
C VAL A 103 -1.96 16.65 9.35
N SER A 104 -0.92 16.92 10.13
CA SER A 104 0.14 17.84 9.69
C SER A 104 0.86 17.34 8.44
N LEU A 105 1.13 16.03 8.31
CA LEU A 105 1.66 15.44 7.08
C LEU A 105 0.72 15.64 5.88
N GLN A 106 -0.60 15.51 6.05
CA GLN A 106 -1.55 15.76 4.96
C GLN A 106 -1.53 17.22 4.50
N THR A 107 -1.34 18.17 5.42
CA THR A 107 -1.31 19.60 5.08
C THR A 107 -0.08 20.02 4.28
N THR A 108 1.02 19.25 4.30
CA THR A 108 2.22 19.57 3.49
C THR A 108 1.95 19.54 2.00
N LYS A 109 0.92 18.80 1.56
CA LYS A 109 0.49 18.74 0.15
C LYS A 109 0.14 20.12 -0.41
N ALA A 110 -0.36 21.05 0.41
CA ALA A 110 -0.73 22.39 -0.03
C ALA A 110 0.50 23.28 -0.29
N LEU A 111 1.64 22.97 0.32
CA LEU A 111 2.87 23.76 0.26
C LEU A 111 4.10 22.84 0.08
N PRO A 112 4.20 22.07 -1.03
CA PRO A 112 5.17 20.98 -1.15
C PRO A 112 6.62 21.47 -1.08
N MET A 113 6.97 22.51 -1.86
CA MET A 113 8.34 23.06 -1.88
C MET A 113 8.78 23.52 -0.49
N TRP A 114 7.97 24.37 0.16
CA TRP A 114 8.25 24.85 1.51
C TRP A 114 8.33 23.74 2.55
N SER A 115 7.47 22.72 2.43
CA SER A 115 7.43 21.61 3.39
C SER A 115 8.64 20.69 3.29
N GLU A 116 9.18 20.50 2.08
CA GLU A 116 10.43 19.76 1.88
C GLU A 116 11.65 20.58 2.32
N ASP A 117 11.74 21.85 1.92
CA ASP A 117 12.88 22.72 2.27
C ASP A 117 13.03 22.92 3.79
N LEU A 118 11.90 23.01 4.50
CA LEU A 118 11.87 23.12 5.96
C LEU A 118 11.96 21.76 6.68
N GLY A 119 12.03 20.65 5.94
CA GLY A 119 12.11 19.29 6.48
C GLY A 119 10.86 18.85 7.26
N ILE A 120 9.70 19.49 7.05
CA ILE A 120 8.47 19.19 7.77
C ILE A 120 7.95 17.80 7.35
N THR A 121 7.93 17.54 6.03
CA THR A 121 7.43 16.26 5.47
C THR A 121 8.23 15.07 6.00
N SER A 122 9.56 15.13 5.91
CA SER A 122 10.45 14.04 6.36
C SER A 122 10.32 13.78 7.85
N ARG A 123 10.29 14.83 8.69
CA ARG A 123 10.16 14.71 10.14
C ARG A 123 8.82 14.12 10.57
N CYS A 124 7.73 14.48 9.89
CA CYS A 124 6.43 13.84 10.11
C CYS A 124 6.47 12.34 9.76
N ILE A 125 7.05 11.98 8.60
CA ILE A 125 7.20 10.59 8.18
C ILE A 125 8.05 9.79 9.17
N GLU A 126 9.19 10.32 9.58
CA GLU A 126 10.08 9.70 10.56
C GLU A 126 9.39 9.51 11.91
N ALA A 127 8.62 10.50 12.38
CA ALA A 127 7.88 10.41 13.62
C ALA A 127 6.75 9.36 13.54
N ILE A 128 6.06 9.24 12.41
CA ILE A 128 5.07 8.19 12.16
C ILE A 128 5.74 6.82 12.16
N ALA A 129 6.81 6.66 11.37
CA ALA A 129 7.55 5.41 11.27
C ALA A 129 8.09 4.97 12.63
N ALA A 130 8.69 5.88 13.41
CA ALA A 130 9.20 5.59 14.75
C ALA A 130 8.09 5.11 15.70
N LYS A 131 6.90 5.71 15.66
CA LYS A 131 5.74 5.28 16.47
C LYS A 131 5.29 3.88 16.07
N VAL A 132 5.10 3.61 14.77
CA VAL A 132 4.72 2.28 14.27
C VAL A 132 5.77 1.23 14.66
N LEU A 133 7.06 1.53 14.47
CA LEU A 133 8.18 0.63 14.78
C LEU A 133 8.32 0.35 16.29
N SER A 134 7.93 1.29 17.16
CA SER A 134 7.95 1.09 18.61
C SER A 134 6.91 0.07 19.07
N HIS A 135 5.74 0.03 18.41
CA HIS A 135 4.61 -0.80 18.79
C HIS A 135 3.84 -1.35 17.57
N PRO A 136 4.41 -2.28 16.78
CA PRO A 136 3.80 -2.72 15.51
C PRO A 136 2.44 -3.41 15.67
N SER A 137 2.27 -4.17 16.76
CA SER A 137 1.11 -5.04 17.01
C SER A 137 0.32 -4.70 18.28
N LYS A 138 0.77 -3.72 19.09
CA LYS A 138 0.03 -3.35 20.30
C LYS A 138 -1.15 -2.45 19.95
N VAL A 139 -2.35 -2.93 20.20
CA VAL A 139 -3.57 -2.12 20.29
C VAL A 139 -3.58 -1.43 21.65
N SER A 140 -2.73 -0.43 21.82
CA SER A 140 -2.96 0.62 22.80
C SER A 140 -2.10 1.79 22.40
N LEU A 141 -2.71 2.95 22.14
CA LEU A 141 -2.47 4.14 22.93
C LEU A 141 -3.31 5.31 22.42
N SER A 142 -3.92 5.98 23.40
CA SER A 142 -4.37 7.37 23.36
C SER A 142 -5.72 7.65 22.71
N HIS A 143 -6.79 7.17 23.35
CA HIS A 143 -7.98 8.01 23.56
C HIS A 143 -7.60 9.22 24.46
N SER A 144 -6.71 10.09 23.98
CA SER A 144 -6.49 11.40 24.60
C SER A 144 -7.55 12.36 24.08
N HIS A 145 -8.79 12.11 24.47
CA HIS A 145 -9.80 13.16 24.49
C HIS A 145 -10.13 13.44 25.95
N SER A 146 -9.57 14.56 26.41
CA SER A 146 -10.14 15.31 27.51
C SER A 146 -11.60 15.61 27.19
N ARG A 147 -12.53 14.97 27.92
CA ARG A 147 -13.79 15.58 28.33
C ARG A 147 -14.31 14.90 29.60
N ARG A 148 -13.94 15.53 30.72
CA ARG A 148 -14.72 15.81 31.94
C ARG A 148 -15.85 14.84 32.29
N VAL A 149 -15.68 14.23 33.45
CA VAL A 149 -16.68 13.81 34.45
C VAL A 149 -18.07 14.44 34.25
N LYS A 150 -19.08 13.59 34.05
CA LYS A 150 -20.32 13.60 34.84
C LYS A 150 -21.03 12.24 34.71
N ASP A 151 -21.24 11.60 35.85
CA ASP A 151 -22.11 10.43 36.02
C ASP A 151 -23.54 10.78 35.56
N ASP A 152 -24.19 9.88 34.83
CA ASP A 152 -25.49 9.36 35.25
C ASP A 152 -25.93 8.10 34.48
N VAL A 153 -26.69 7.29 35.21
CA VAL A 153 -27.22 5.96 34.89
C VAL A 153 -28.29 6.01 33.79
N SER A 154 -28.27 5.07 32.84
CA SER A 154 -29.43 4.21 32.50
C SER A 154 -29.18 3.34 31.27
N CYS A 155 -29.42 2.04 31.46
CA CYS A 155 -29.48 1.00 30.46
C CYS A 155 -30.78 1.07 29.64
N ASN A 156 -30.64 0.93 28.32
CA ASN A 156 -31.56 0.34 27.33
C ASN A 156 -30.83 0.55 25.97
N GLY A 157 -30.46 -0.45 25.17
CA GLY A 157 -31.05 -1.75 24.97
C GLY A 157 -31.37 -1.97 23.49
N THR A 158 -30.46 -1.62 22.56
CA THR A 158 -30.36 -2.15 21.18
C THR A 158 -29.10 -1.59 20.53
N GLU A 159 -27.94 -2.17 20.83
CA GLU A 159 -26.75 -2.01 19.99
C GLU A 159 -26.43 -3.35 19.36
N SER A 160 -26.51 -3.41 18.03
CA SER A 160 -26.08 -4.51 17.19
C SER A 160 -24.58 -4.71 17.33
N LEU A 161 -24.21 -5.39 18.41
CA LEU A 161 -22.85 -5.76 18.74
C LEU A 161 -22.50 -7.09 18.06
N ARG A 162 -21.36 -7.04 17.36
CA ARG A 162 -20.37 -8.12 17.16
C ARG A 162 -20.43 -8.83 15.82
N HIS A 163 -19.72 -8.27 14.84
CA HIS A 163 -18.69 -8.99 14.08
C HIS A 163 -17.44 -8.11 13.94
N ASN A 164 -16.67 -7.98 15.02
CA ASN A 164 -15.27 -7.54 14.91
C ASN A 164 -14.44 -8.28 15.96
N LYS A 165 -14.39 -9.60 15.83
CA LYS A 165 -13.31 -10.42 16.40
C LYS A 165 -12.20 -10.48 15.36
N SER A 166 -11.31 -9.49 15.38
CA SER A 166 -10.06 -9.51 14.59
C SER A 166 -8.93 -9.01 15.47
N GLY A 167 -8.47 -9.86 16.38
CA GLY A 167 -7.21 -9.62 17.09
C GLY A 167 -6.08 -9.44 16.08
N ASN A 168 -5.20 -8.47 16.32
CA ASN A 168 -4.04 -8.10 15.50
C ASN A 168 -4.27 -7.37 14.17
N LYS A 169 -5.36 -6.60 13.98
CA LYS A 169 -5.32 -5.58 12.90
C LYS A 169 -4.37 -4.45 13.29
N GLY A 170 -3.42 -4.12 12.40
CA GLY A 170 -2.47 -3.03 12.60
C GLY A 170 -3.22 -1.72 12.87
N TRP A 171 -3.18 -1.24 14.11
CA TRP A 171 -3.90 -0.06 14.62
C TRP A 171 -3.63 1.22 13.80
N TRP A 172 -2.52 1.27 13.08
CA TRP A 172 -2.05 2.38 12.28
C TRP A 172 -2.55 2.34 10.83
N ALA A 173 -3.00 1.19 10.34
CA ALA A 173 -3.24 0.97 8.92
C ALA A 173 -4.41 1.80 8.36
N GLU A 174 -5.50 1.91 9.13
CA GLU A 174 -6.69 2.67 8.72
C GLU A 174 -6.40 4.18 8.65
N ASP A 175 -5.62 4.67 9.61
CA ASP A 175 -5.23 6.08 9.69
C ASP A 175 -4.26 6.47 8.57
N LEU A 176 -3.27 5.62 8.28
CA LEU A 176 -2.37 5.88 7.15
C LEU A 176 -3.08 5.77 5.80
N ALA A 177 -4.19 5.02 5.72
CA ALA A 177 -4.97 4.93 4.49
C ALA A 177 -5.65 6.25 4.07
N GLU A 178 -5.63 7.28 4.92
CA GLU A 178 -6.09 8.63 4.59
C GLU A 178 -5.03 9.47 3.87
N LEU A 179 -3.78 9.03 3.82
CA LEU A 179 -2.71 9.73 3.12
C LEU A 179 -2.89 9.63 1.60
N SER A 180 -2.43 10.65 0.87
CA SER A 180 -2.29 10.58 -0.59
C SER A 180 -1.25 9.53 -0.96
N ILE A 181 -1.29 9.01 -2.20
CA ILE A 181 -0.41 7.92 -2.62
C ILE A 181 1.08 8.23 -2.46
N ASP A 182 1.52 9.46 -2.74
CA ASP A 182 2.92 9.88 -2.55
C ASP A 182 3.33 9.81 -1.06
N LEU A 183 2.54 10.42 -0.19
CA LEU A 183 2.81 10.45 1.25
C LEU A 183 2.71 9.05 1.86
N TYR A 184 1.71 8.26 1.44
CA TYR A 184 1.55 6.87 1.86
C TYR A 184 2.75 6.02 1.42
N TRP A 185 3.18 6.14 0.17
CA TRP A 185 4.35 5.44 -0.36
C TRP A 185 5.61 5.77 0.44
N ARG A 186 5.94 7.06 0.61
CA ARG A 186 7.10 7.51 1.37
C ARG A 186 7.05 7.04 2.83
N THR A 187 5.88 7.12 3.46
CA THR A 187 5.65 6.63 4.83
C THR A 187 5.87 5.13 4.94
N MET A 188 5.31 4.36 4.01
CA MET A 188 5.47 2.90 4.00
C MET A 188 6.92 2.47 3.72
N ILE A 189 7.66 3.20 2.89
CA ILE A 189 9.09 2.96 2.69
C ILE A 189 9.87 3.19 4.00
N ALA A 190 9.61 4.28 4.73
CA ALA A 190 10.24 4.54 6.01
C ALA A 190 9.89 3.48 7.09
N ILE A 191 8.64 3.02 7.09
CA ILE A 191 8.17 1.93 7.95
C ILE A 191 8.89 0.61 7.60
N LYS A 192 9.00 0.28 6.31
CA LYS A 192 9.66 -0.94 5.81
C LYS A 192 11.17 -0.94 6.07
N SER A 193 11.84 0.21 5.88
CA SER A 193 13.28 0.34 6.12
C SER A 193 13.67 0.13 7.59
N GLY A 194 12.73 0.37 8.52
CA GLY A 194 12.92 0.07 9.94
C GLY A 194 13.03 -1.43 10.27
N GLY A 195 12.65 -2.34 9.37
CA GLY A 195 12.91 -3.79 9.44
C GLY A 195 12.24 -4.59 10.57
N LYS A 196 11.60 -3.91 11.54
CA LYS A 196 11.03 -4.54 12.75
C LYS A 196 9.58 -4.98 12.61
N ILE A 197 8.96 -4.78 11.45
CA ILE A 197 7.51 -4.98 11.28
C ILE A 197 7.25 -6.31 10.57
N PRO A 198 6.43 -7.20 11.17
CA PRO A 198 5.98 -8.41 10.52
C PRO A 198 5.39 -8.12 9.12
N SER A 199 5.81 -8.92 8.13
CA SER A 199 5.43 -8.74 6.73
C SER A 199 3.92 -8.84 6.51
N ASN A 200 3.21 -9.62 7.32
CA ASN A 200 1.75 -9.72 7.30
C ASN A 200 1.05 -8.41 7.67
N LEU A 201 1.58 -7.64 8.63
CA LEU A 201 1.01 -6.34 9.00
C LEU A 201 1.18 -5.30 7.89
N ILE A 202 2.33 -5.33 7.19
CA ILE A 202 2.53 -4.52 5.98
C ILE A 202 1.52 -4.94 4.91
N GLY A 203 1.34 -6.24 4.71
CA GLY A 203 0.36 -6.79 3.78
C GLY A 203 -1.07 -6.35 4.07
N ASP A 204 -1.49 -6.42 5.33
CA ASP A 204 -2.81 -5.99 5.78
C ASP A 204 -3.02 -4.48 5.60
N ALA A 205 -2.01 -3.66 5.89
CA ALA A 205 -2.07 -2.21 5.67
C ALA A 205 -2.23 -1.88 4.17
N LEU A 206 -1.46 -2.54 3.30
CA LEU A 206 -1.59 -2.39 1.85
C LEU A 206 -2.95 -2.84 1.33
N LYS A 207 -3.51 -3.91 1.90
CA LYS A 207 -4.86 -4.38 1.57
C LYS A 207 -5.92 -3.35 1.96
N ILE A 208 -5.82 -2.74 3.14
CA ILE A 208 -6.72 -1.68 3.59
C ILE A 208 -6.62 -0.47 2.63
N TYR A 209 -5.39 -0.03 2.34
CA TYR A 209 -5.15 1.09 1.41
C TYR A 209 -5.74 0.82 0.02
N ALA A 210 -5.42 -0.35 -0.57
CA ALA A 210 -5.91 -0.75 -1.89
C ALA A 210 -7.44 -0.84 -1.93
N SER A 211 -8.07 -1.39 -0.89
CA SER A 211 -9.54 -1.53 -0.83
C SER A 211 -10.25 -0.18 -0.71
N ARG A 212 -9.57 0.85 -0.17
CA ARG A 212 -10.13 2.20 -0.05
C ARG A 212 -10.03 3.01 -1.34
N TRP A 213 -8.94 2.83 -2.09
CA TRP A 213 -8.61 3.73 -3.21
C TRP A 213 -8.68 3.09 -4.60
N LEU A 214 -8.71 1.76 -4.73
CA LEU A 214 -8.91 1.09 -6.01
C LEU A 214 -10.41 0.79 -6.22
N PRO A 215 -10.92 0.97 -7.45
CA PRO A 215 -12.30 0.62 -7.77
C PRO A 215 -12.55 -0.86 -7.46
N ASN A 216 -13.71 -1.14 -6.83
CA ASN A 216 -14.10 -2.44 -6.25
C ASN A 216 -13.46 -3.64 -6.96
N ILE A 217 -12.33 -4.09 -6.40
CA ILE A 217 -11.54 -5.26 -6.83
C ILE A 217 -12.31 -6.59 -6.63
N THR A 218 -13.60 -6.49 -6.26
CA THR A 218 -14.46 -7.58 -5.83
C THR A 218 -15.49 -7.98 -6.89
N ASN A 219 -15.80 -7.13 -7.86
CA ASN A 219 -16.79 -7.47 -8.89
C ASN A 219 -16.13 -7.74 -10.24
N ASN A 220 -16.32 -8.98 -10.70
CA ASN A 220 -16.08 -9.45 -12.07
C ASN A 220 -16.38 -8.34 -13.08
N GLY A 221 -15.50 -8.17 -14.08
CA GLY A 221 -15.35 -7.05 -15.02
C GLY A 221 -16.55 -6.65 -15.90
N GLY A 222 -17.78 -6.71 -15.40
CA GLY A 222 -19.01 -6.33 -16.09
C GLY A 222 -19.45 -4.89 -15.87
N HIS A 223 -18.93 -4.17 -14.88
CA HIS A 223 -19.45 -2.82 -14.55
C HIS A 223 -18.73 -1.66 -15.24
N LEU A 224 -17.56 -1.89 -15.87
CA LEU A 224 -16.87 -0.88 -16.69
C LEU A 224 -17.35 -0.87 -18.15
N LYS A 225 -18.01 -1.94 -18.63
CA LYS A 225 -18.52 -2.01 -20.01
C LYS A 225 -19.87 -1.30 -20.23
N LYS A 226 -20.59 -0.91 -19.17
CA LYS A 226 -21.95 -0.33 -19.29
C LYS A 226 -22.02 1.20 -19.16
N GLN A 227 -20.89 1.87 -18.99
CA GLN A 227 -20.80 3.33 -18.91
C GLN A 227 -20.13 3.93 -20.17
N ALA A 228 -20.08 3.16 -21.25
CA ALA A 228 -19.56 3.57 -22.55
C ALA A 228 -20.69 3.93 -23.52
N VAL A 229 -21.67 4.74 -23.08
CA VAL A 229 -22.65 5.40 -23.97
C VAL A 229 -23.03 6.76 -23.36
N SER A 230 -22.09 7.71 -23.38
CA SER A 230 -22.39 9.15 -23.55
C SER A 230 -21.12 9.89 -23.94
N ASP A 231 -21.08 10.40 -25.17
CA ASP A 231 -19.92 10.96 -25.86
C ASP A 231 -19.46 12.35 -25.36
N THR A 232 -19.38 12.56 -24.04
CA THR A 232 -18.96 13.86 -23.47
C THR A 232 -17.97 13.77 -22.30
N GLU A 233 -17.50 12.57 -21.90
CA GLU A 233 -16.62 12.40 -20.72
C GLU A 233 -15.36 11.52 -20.95
N LEU A 234 -14.86 11.40 -22.19
CA LEU A 234 -13.71 10.53 -22.48
C LEU A 234 -12.39 10.97 -21.81
N ASP A 235 -12.15 12.28 -21.69
CA ASP A 235 -10.90 12.81 -21.12
C ASP A 235 -10.81 12.58 -19.59
N SER A 236 -11.93 12.72 -18.88
CA SER A 236 -11.98 12.49 -17.42
C SER A 236 -11.83 11.02 -17.05
N VAL A 237 -12.37 10.10 -17.87
CA VAL A 237 -12.28 8.65 -17.61
C VAL A 237 -10.85 8.13 -17.81
N GLY A 238 -10.14 8.62 -18.84
CA GLY A 238 -8.73 8.28 -19.07
C GLY A 238 -7.80 8.77 -17.97
N GLU A 239 -8.05 9.96 -17.43
CA GLU A 239 -7.26 10.52 -16.33
C GLU A 239 -7.49 9.77 -15.00
N ILE A 240 -8.74 9.39 -14.71
CA ILE A 240 -9.10 8.58 -13.54
C ILE A 240 -8.46 7.18 -13.62
N ALA A 241 -8.53 6.53 -14.78
CA ALA A 241 -7.89 5.24 -14.99
C ALA A 241 -6.37 5.32 -14.81
N SER A 242 -5.74 6.40 -15.28
CA SER A 242 -4.30 6.65 -15.13
C SER A 242 -3.91 6.84 -13.66
N LYS A 243 -4.71 7.57 -12.87
CA LYS A 243 -4.51 7.73 -11.42
C LYS A 243 -4.65 6.40 -10.67
N HIS A 244 -5.66 5.60 -10.98
CA HIS A 244 -5.82 4.27 -10.39
C HIS A 244 -4.69 3.30 -10.78
N ARG A 245 -4.18 3.38 -12.01
CA ARG A 245 -3.02 2.61 -12.47
C ARG A 245 -1.77 2.95 -11.65
N LEU A 246 -1.43 4.23 -11.51
CA LEU A 246 -0.29 4.67 -10.70
C LEU A 246 -0.41 4.22 -9.24
N LEU A 247 -1.62 4.30 -8.68
CA LEU A 247 -1.92 3.84 -7.33
C LEU A 247 -1.70 2.34 -7.19
N LEU A 248 -2.21 1.55 -8.14
CA LEU A 248 -2.03 0.11 -8.16
C LEU A 248 -0.55 -0.26 -8.22
N GLU A 249 0.22 0.34 -9.14
CA GLU A 249 1.63 0.03 -9.31
C GLU A 249 2.43 0.40 -8.06
N SER A 250 2.10 1.54 -7.45
CA SER A 250 2.66 1.94 -6.16
C SER A 250 2.32 0.95 -5.04
N VAL A 251 1.10 0.39 -4.99
CA VAL A 251 0.79 -0.67 -4.02
C VAL A 251 1.63 -1.92 -4.30
N VAL A 252 1.76 -2.32 -5.57
CA VAL A 252 2.54 -3.50 -5.98
C VAL A 252 4.00 -3.39 -5.55
N SER A 253 4.63 -2.25 -5.79
CA SER A 253 6.02 -2.01 -5.37
C SER A 253 6.20 -1.94 -3.85
N LEU A 254 5.15 -1.73 -3.05
CA LEU A 254 5.22 -1.81 -1.58
C LEU A 254 5.05 -3.23 -1.05
N LEU A 255 4.48 -4.16 -1.82
CA LEU A 255 4.13 -5.47 -1.29
C LEU A 255 5.37 -6.17 -0.70
N PRO A 256 5.24 -6.90 0.42
CA PRO A 256 6.31 -7.70 1.02
C PRO A 256 6.61 -8.96 0.20
N ALA A 257 7.89 -9.36 0.11
CA ALA A 257 8.33 -10.45 -0.77
C ALA A 257 8.07 -11.87 -0.20
N GLY A 258 7.89 -12.01 1.12
CA GLY A 258 7.75 -13.31 1.78
C GLY A 258 6.42 -14.01 1.50
N LYS A 259 6.45 -15.33 1.34
CA LYS A 259 5.26 -16.19 1.26
C LYS A 259 4.37 -15.98 2.50
N GLY A 260 3.06 -15.91 2.32
CA GLY A 260 2.10 -15.74 3.42
C GLY A 260 2.05 -14.33 4.03
N ALA A 261 2.86 -13.39 3.56
CA ALA A 261 2.76 -12.00 3.99
C ALA A 261 1.48 -11.31 3.49
N VAL A 262 0.94 -11.78 2.36
CA VAL A 262 -0.29 -11.29 1.77
C VAL A 262 -1.06 -12.49 1.23
N SER A 263 -2.37 -12.57 1.48
CA SER A 263 -3.19 -13.70 1.02
C SER A 263 -3.19 -13.85 -0.51
N CYS A 264 -3.16 -15.08 -1.02
CA CYS A 264 -3.17 -15.37 -2.46
C CYS A 264 -4.37 -14.74 -3.18
N GLY A 265 -5.56 -14.83 -2.60
CA GLY A 265 -6.77 -14.21 -3.16
C GLY A 265 -6.69 -12.69 -3.29
N PHE A 266 -5.97 -11.98 -2.40
CA PHE A 266 -5.77 -10.53 -2.56
C PHE A 266 -4.78 -10.22 -3.69
N LEU A 267 -3.70 -11.00 -3.85
CA LEU A 267 -2.76 -10.83 -4.96
C LEU A 267 -3.44 -11.07 -6.31
N LEU A 268 -4.28 -12.11 -6.41
CA LEU A 268 -5.05 -12.41 -7.62
C LEU A 268 -6.07 -11.32 -7.93
N LYS A 269 -6.77 -10.80 -6.91
CA LYS A 269 -7.62 -9.61 -7.05
C LYS A 269 -6.84 -8.41 -7.58
N LEU A 270 -5.68 -8.13 -7.01
CA LEU A 270 -4.83 -7.04 -7.47
C LEU A 270 -4.36 -7.26 -8.91
N LEU A 271 -4.01 -8.49 -9.30
CA LEU A 271 -3.64 -8.84 -10.67
C LEU A 271 -4.78 -8.65 -11.67
N LYS A 272 -6.03 -9.00 -11.30
CA LYS A 272 -7.21 -8.71 -12.13
C LYS A 272 -7.37 -7.21 -12.33
N ALA A 273 -7.23 -6.41 -11.28
CA ALA A 273 -7.24 -4.95 -11.40
C ALA A 273 -6.07 -4.44 -12.25
N SER A 274 -4.87 -5.02 -12.13
CA SER A 274 -3.71 -4.69 -12.97
C SER A 274 -3.98 -4.96 -14.44
N ASN A 275 -4.73 -6.03 -14.76
CA ASN A 275 -5.12 -6.29 -16.14
C ASN A 275 -6.10 -5.24 -16.63
N ILE A 276 -7.18 -5.00 -15.88
CA ILE A 276 -8.25 -4.02 -16.19
C ILE A 276 -7.70 -2.60 -16.39
N LEU A 277 -6.78 -2.16 -15.52
CA LEU A 277 -6.18 -0.84 -15.56
C LEU A 277 -4.97 -0.75 -16.50
N ASN A 278 -4.68 -1.82 -17.24
CA ASN A 278 -3.52 -1.93 -18.13
C ASN A 278 -2.20 -1.46 -17.48
N ALA A 279 -1.90 -2.03 -16.30
CA ALA A 279 -0.65 -1.80 -15.59
C ALA A 279 0.55 -2.35 -16.36
N SER A 280 1.75 -1.87 -16.01
CA SER A 280 3.02 -2.31 -16.58
C SER A 280 3.23 -3.82 -16.50
N SER A 281 3.91 -4.37 -17.51
CA SER A 281 4.28 -5.80 -17.56
C SER A 281 5.12 -6.21 -16.35
N SER A 282 6.00 -5.34 -15.86
CA SER A 282 6.79 -5.54 -14.64
C SER A 282 5.91 -5.73 -13.41
N SER A 283 4.86 -4.93 -13.25
CA SER A 283 3.92 -5.05 -12.12
C SER A 283 3.10 -6.34 -12.20
N LYS A 284 2.62 -6.71 -13.40
CA LYS A 284 1.91 -7.98 -13.62
C LYS A 284 2.81 -9.19 -13.35
N MET A 285 4.07 -9.15 -13.80
CA MET A 285 5.06 -10.20 -13.58
C MET A 285 5.41 -10.35 -12.09
N GLU A 286 5.59 -9.24 -11.37
CA GLU A 286 5.89 -9.28 -9.94
C GLU A 286 4.73 -9.86 -9.12
N LEU A 287 3.50 -9.54 -9.49
CA LEU A 287 2.31 -10.17 -8.92
C LEU A 287 2.26 -11.67 -9.25
N ALA A 288 2.47 -12.05 -10.52
CA ALA A 288 2.47 -13.45 -10.94
C ALA A 288 3.53 -14.28 -10.18
N ARG A 289 4.75 -13.73 -10.00
CA ARG A 289 5.82 -14.33 -9.20
C ARG A 289 5.39 -14.60 -7.75
N ARG A 290 4.71 -13.62 -7.13
CA ARG A 290 4.23 -13.74 -5.74
C ARG A 290 3.06 -14.70 -5.59
N ILE A 291 2.13 -14.69 -6.54
CA ILE A 291 1.03 -15.65 -6.60
C ILE A 291 1.61 -17.06 -6.75
N GLY A 292 2.62 -17.23 -7.60
CA GLY A 292 3.35 -18.48 -7.78
C GLY A 292 4.00 -19.04 -6.50
N LEU A 293 4.28 -18.22 -5.47
CA LEU A 293 4.77 -18.71 -4.17
C LEU A 293 3.72 -19.47 -3.35
N GLN A 294 2.44 -19.27 -3.64
CA GLN A 294 1.32 -19.70 -2.81
C GLN A 294 0.07 -20.02 -3.65
N LEU A 295 0.28 -20.50 -4.88
CA LEU A 295 -0.80 -20.81 -5.83
C LEU A 295 -1.71 -21.92 -5.30
N GLU A 296 -1.22 -22.78 -4.42
CA GLU A 296 -2.01 -23.85 -3.79
C GLU A 296 -3.16 -23.34 -2.89
N GLU A 297 -3.17 -22.04 -2.55
CA GLU A 297 -4.23 -21.40 -1.78
C GLU A 297 -5.34 -20.78 -2.67
N ALA A 298 -5.14 -20.75 -3.98
CA ALA A 298 -6.06 -20.11 -4.90
C ALA A 298 -7.30 -20.97 -5.20
N THR A 299 -8.40 -20.32 -5.55
CA THR A 299 -9.60 -20.97 -6.08
C THR A 299 -9.70 -20.78 -7.60
N VAL A 300 -10.51 -21.62 -8.26
CA VAL A 300 -10.74 -21.51 -9.71
C VAL A 300 -11.25 -20.12 -10.07
N ASN A 301 -12.18 -19.58 -9.29
CA ASN A 301 -12.74 -18.23 -9.48
C ASN A 301 -11.68 -17.14 -9.40
N ASP A 302 -10.64 -17.32 -8.58
CA ASP A 302 -9.54 -16.36 -8.49
C ASP A 302 -8.67 -16.34 -9.75
N LEU A 303 -8.56 -17.48 -10.47
CA LEU A 303 -7.81 -17.59 -11.73
C LEU A 303 -8.59 -17.12 -12.96
N LEU A 304 -9.90 -16.89 -12.85
CA LEU A 304 -10.70 -16.32 -13.94
C LEU A 304 -10.36 -14.83 -14.12
N ILE A 305 -9.26 -14.55 -14.82
CA ILE A 305 -8.77 -13.21 -15.13
C ILE A 305 -9.41 -12.76 -16.44
N PRO A 306 -10.16 -11.65 -16.48
CA PRO A 306 -10.77 -11.17 -17.72
C PRO A 306 -9.73 -10.81 -18.77
N SER A 307 -9.96 -11.25 -20.01
CA SER A 307 -9.19 -10.77 -21.17
C SER A 307 -9.65 -9.37 -21.58
N LEU A 308 -8.70 -8.54 -21.96
CA LEU A 308 -8.93 -7.23 -22.59
C LEU A 308 -8.34 -7.19 -24.01
N SER A 309 -7.84 -8.32 -24.50
CA SER A 309 -7.34 -8.42 -25.86
C SER A 309 -8.52 -8.41 -26.82
N TYR A 310 -8.53 -7.44 -27.73
CA TYR A 310 -9.47 -7.40 -28.84
C TYR A 310 -9.14 -8.42 -29.95
N ALA A 311 -7.95 -9.05 -29.88
CA ALA A 311 -7.45 -9.91 -30.95
C ALA A 311 -7.96 -11.37 -30.85
N ASP A 312 -8.12 -11.91 -29.64
CA ASP A 312 -8.37 -13.34 -29.43
C ASP A 312 -9.84 -13.68 -29.11
N ASP A 313 -10.71 -12.68 -28.91
CA ASP A 313 -12.14 -12.80 -28.49
C ASP A 313 -12.39 -13.82 -27.35
N THR A 314 -11.34 -14.19 -26.61
CA THR A 314 -11.43 -15.07 -25.45
C THR A 314 -11.97 -14.31 -24.26
N VAL A 315 -12.77 -14.99 -23.44
CA VAL A 315 -13.33 -14.38 -22.23
C VAL A 315 -12.25 -14.16 -21.16
N TYR A 316 -11.26 -15.04 -21.12
CA TYR A 316 -10.22 -15.06 -20.09
C TYR A 316 -8.81 -14.91 -20.65
N ASP A 317 -7.95 -14.26 -19.85
CA ASP A 317 -6.53 -14.10 -20.10
C ASP A 317 -5.77 -15.32 -19.59
N VAL A 318 -5.64 -16.31 -20.48
CA VAL A 318 -5.01 -17.59 -20.18
C VAL A 318 -3.48 -17.47 -20.10
N GLU A 319 -2.88 -16.54 -20.84
CA GLU A 319 -1.43 -16.35 -20.88
C GLU A 319 -0.91 -15.91 -19.50
N LEU A 320 -1.63 -15.04 -18.82
CA LEU A 320 -1.27 -14.62 -17.48
C LEU A 320 -1.33 -15.77 -16.46
N VAL A 321 -2.28 -16.69 -16.61
CA VAL A 321 -2.37 -17.91 -15.78
C VAL A 321 -1.23 -18.87 -16.09
N MET A 322 -0.84 -19.02 -17.36
CA MET A 322 0.36 -19.78 -17.75
C MET A 322 1.61 -19.21 -17.09
N THR A 323 1.80 -17.88 -17.14
CA THR A 323 2.93 -17.21 -16.47
C THR A 323 2.94 -17.46 -14.96
N ILE A 324 1.79 -17.38 -14.28
CA ILE A 324 1.69 -17.71 -12.84
C ILE A 324 2.14 -19.16 -12.58
N LEU A 325 1.70 -20.08 -13.42
CA LEU A 325 1.97 -21.50 -13.26
C LEU A 325 3.46 -21.82 -13.49
N GLU A 326 4.07 -21.21 -14.51
CA GLU A 326 5.52 -21.28 -14.75
C GLU A 326 6.29 -20.80 -13.52
N GLN A 327 5.91 -19.65 -12.94
CA GLN A 327 6.53 -19.15 -11.72
C GLN A 327 6.38 -20.11 -10.54
N PHE A 328 5.23 -20.76 -10.39
CA PHE A 328 5.02 -21.79 -9.37
C PHE A 328 5.94 -23.00 -9.58
N MET A 329 6.09 -23.48 -10.83
CA MET A 329 6.91 -24.64 -11.15
C MET A 329 8.41 -24.38 -10.99
N SER A 330 8.89 -23.19 -11.36
CA SER A 330 10.30 -22.81 -11.21
C SER A 330 10.76 -22.75 -9.74
N GLN A 331 9.86 -22.54 -8.79
CA GLN A 331 10.21 -22.41 -7.36
C GLN A 331 10.50 -23.73 -6.66
N GLY A 332 10.09 -24.86 -7.25
CA GLY A 332 10.34 -26.21 -6.71
C GLY A 332 11.62 -26.88 -7.23
N GLN A 333 12.43 -26.18 -8.04
CA GLN A 333 13.66 -26.70 -8.63
C GLN A 333 14.90 -26.18 -7.89
N SER A 334 15.01 -26.45 -6.58
CA SER A 334 16.34 -26.46 -5.97
C SER A 334 17.14 -27.62 -6.60
N PRO A 335 18.41 -27.41 -7.02
CA PRO A 335 19.23 -28.47 -7.61
C PRO A 335 19.20 -29.72 -6.72
N PRO A 336 19.13 -30.94 -7.27
CA PRO A 336 19.26 -32.15 -6.48
C PRO A 336 20.68 -32.15 -5.88
N THR A 337 20.82 -31.69 -4.64
CA THR A 337 22.04 -31.86 -3.84
C THR A 337 22.10 -33.30 -3.35
N SER A 338 22.22 -34.25 -4.28
CA SER A 338 22.88 -35.55 -4.12
C SER A 338 22.72 -36.36 -5.43
N PRO A 339 23.81 -36.97 -5.95
CA PRO A 339 23.69 -37.94 -7.03
C PRO A 339 22.90 -39.17 -6.54
N ALA A 340 22.07 -39.72 -7.43
CA ALA A 340 21.35 -40.96 -7.21
C ALA A 340 22.34 -42.09 -6.90
N ARG A 341 22.41 -42.55 -5.64
CA ARG A 341 23.14 -43.79 -5.33
C ARG A 341 22.33 -44.95 -5.88
N SER A 342 22.93 -45.67 -6.83
CA SER A 342 22.46 -46.98 -7.28
C SER A 342 22.29 -47.89 -6.06
N ARG A 343 21.19 -48.64 -6.03
CA ARG A 343 20.96 -49.71 -5.06
C ARG A 343 22.02 -50.79 -5.27
N MET A 344 23.01 -50.86 -4.39
CA MET A 344 23.69 -52.12 -4.10
C MET A 344 23.23 -52.64 -2.75
N ALA A 345 22.59 -53.80 -2.78
CA ALA A 345 22.20 -54.57 -1.62
C ALA A 345 23.45 -55.12 -0.94
N PHE A 346 23.64 -54.86 0.35
CA PHE A 346 24.40 -55.73 1.24
C PHE A 346 23.83 -55.69 2.67
N GLU A 347 23.94 -56.85 3.30
CA GLU A 347 23.18 -57.30 4.45
C GLU A 347 23.53 -56.64 5.79
N ARG A 348 22.51 -56.73 6.67
CA ARG A 348 22.49 -56.63 8.14
C ARG A 348 23.85 -56.55 8.86
N ARG A 349 24.01 -55.49 9.67
CA ARG A 349 24.45 -55.62 11.08
C ARG A 349 23.91 -54.47 11.93
N ARG A 350 23.30 -54.85 13.05
CA ARG A 350 22.63 -54.00 14.04
C ARG A 350 23.66 -53.62 15.11
N SER A 351 23.87 -52.32 15.37
CA SER A 351 24.50 -51.84 16.60
C SER A 351 23.89 -50.49 16.99
N ARG A 352 23.54 -50.38 18.28
CA ARG A 352 22.94 -49.23 18.97
C ARG A 352 24.02 -48.23 19.39
N SER A 353 23.79 -46.92 19.19
CA SER A 353 24.20 -45.83 20.09
C SER A 353 23.67 -44.48 19.56
N ALA A 354 23.52 -43.53 20.49
CA ALA A 354 22.64 -42.37 20.43
C ALA A 354 23.18 -41.14 19.65
N GLU A 355 22.28 -40.16 19.50
CA GLU A 355 22.52 -38.72 19.36
C GLU A 355 23.23 -38.20 18.11
N ASN A 356 22.42 -37.82 17.10
CA ASN A 356 22.23 -36.42 16.68
C ASN A 356 21.31 -36.41 15.45
N ILE A 357 20.02 -36.10 15.67
CA ILE A 357 19.06 -35.92 14.58
C ILE A 357 19.46 -34.65 13.83
N ASN A 358 19.95 -34.87 12.62
CA ASN A 358 20.34 -33.85 11.66
C ASN A 358 19.11 -32.98 11.29
N LEU A 359 18.93 -31.85 12.00
CA LEU A 359 17.79 -30.93 11.83
C LEU A 359 17.66 -30.45 10.38
N GLU A 360 18.77 -30.17 9.70
CA GLU A 360 18.79 -29.76 8.28
C GLU A 360 18.31 -30.86 7.31
N PHE A 361 18.62 -32.13 7.61
CA PHE A 361 18.24 -33.25 6.73
C PHE A 361 16.76 -33.63 6.88
N GLN A 362 16.17 -33.37 8.06
CA GLN A 362 14.74 -33.54 8.30
C GLN A 362 13.92 -32.38 7.73
N GLU A 363 14.47 -31.17 7.72
CA GLU A 363 13.86 -29.98 7.11
C GLU A 363 13.83 -30.09 5.57
N SER A 364 14.90 -30.59 4.92
CA SER A 364 14.89 -30.89 3.47
C SER A 364 13.83 -31.93 3.06
N ARG A 365 13.59 -32.98 3.87
CA ARG A 365 12.54 -33.98 3.60
C ARG A 365 11.12 -33.45 3.84
N ARG A 366 10.94 -32.49 4.75
CA ARG A 366 9.67 -31.80 4.99
C ARG A 366 9.37 -30.77 3.89
N SER A 367 10.38 -30.06 3.42
CA SER A 367 10.25 -29.10 2.31
C SER A 367 9.93 -29.77 0.98
N SER A 368 10.50 -30.94 0.69
CA SER A 368 10.17 -31.70 -0.52
C SER A 368 8.76 -32.29 -0.48
N SER A 369 8.33 -32.87 0.65
CA SER A 369 6.96 -33.39 0.79
C SER A 369 5.89 -32.29 0.81
N ALA A 370 6.15 -31.15 1.45
CA ALA A 370 5.28 -29.97 1.40
C ALA A 370 5.17 -29.44 -0.03
N SER A 371 6.28 -29.31 -0.76
CA SER A 371 6.31 -28.92 -2.18
C SER A 371 5.53 -29.89 -3.06
N HIS A 372 5.67 -31.20 -2.84
CA HIS A 372 4.88 -32.21 -3.56
C HIS A 372 3.38 -32.03 -3.30
N SER A 373 2.97 -31.86 -2.04
CA SER A 373 1.56 -31.66 -1.70
C SER A 373 0.95 -30.40 -2.33
N SER A 374 1.72 -29.30 -2.41
CA SER A 374 1.30 -28.08 -3.11
C SER A 374 1.13 -28.33 -4.61
N LYS A 375 2.05 -29.07 -5.24
CA LYS A 375 1.94 -29.44 -6.67
C LYS A 375 0.68 -30.28 -6.95
N LEU A 376 0.28 -31.19 -6.05
CA LEU A 376 -0.98 -31.95 -6.19
C LEU A 376 -2.21 -31.05 -6.13
N LYS A 377 -2.22 -30.09 -5.21
CA LYS A 377 -3.32 -29.13 -5.10
C LYS A 377 -3.41 -28.25 -6.35
N VAL A 378 -2.27 -27.77 -6.84
CA VAL A 378 -2.20 -26.95 -8.06
C VAL A 378 -2.60 -27.75 -9.29
N ALA A 379 -2.22 -29.01 -9.43
CA ALA A 379 -2.67 -29.87 -10.54
C ALA A 379 -4.21 -29.94 -10.60
N LYS A 380 -4.86 -30.24 -9.47
CA LYS A 380 -6.33 -30.24 -9.37
C LYS A 380 -6.96 -28.87 -9.65
N LEU A 381 -6.32 -27.79 -9.20
CA LEU A 381 -6.76 -26.43 -9.46
C LEU A 381 -6.72 -26.11 -10.97
N VAL A 382 -5.63 -26.48 -11.65
CA VAL A 382 -5.44 -26.26 -13.09
C VAL A 382 -6.39 -27.12 -13.92
N ASP A 383 -6.58 -28.39 -13.57
CA ASP A 383 -7.50 -29.25 -14.31
C ASP A 383 -8.96 -28.73 -14.18
N ARG A 384 -9.36 -28.21 -13.01
CA ARG A 384 -10.66 -27.54 -12.84
C ARG A 384 -10.75 -26.20 -13.55
N TYR A 385 -9.66 -25.43 -13.59
CA TYR A 385 -9.59 -24.19 -14.38
C TYR A 385 -9.74 -24.48 -15.87
N LEU A 386 -9.09 -25.54 -16.38
CA LEU A 386 -9.24 -26.03 -17.75
C LEU A 386 -10.70 -26.35 -18.08
N GLN A 387 -11.47 -26.94 -17.15
CA GLN A 387 -12.91 -27.19 -17.35
C GLN A 387 -13.73 -25.91 -17.54
N GLU A 388 -13.33 -24.78 -16.93
CA GLU A 388 -14.02 -23.50 -17.09
C GLU A 388 -13.63 -22.79 -18.39
N VAL A 389 -12.34 -22.72 -18.73
CA VAL A 389 -11.88 -22.08 -19.98
C VAL A 389 -12.22 -22.91 -21.22
N ALA A 390 -12.35 -24.23 -21.09
CA ALA A 390 -12.80 -25.11 -22.18
C ALA A 390 -14.24 -24.84 -22.65
N ARG A 391 -15.04 -24.12 -21.84
CA ARG A 391 -16.40 -23.70 -22.23
C ARG A 391 -16.40 -22.52 -23.21
N ASP A 392 -15.26 -21.85 -23.38
CA ASP A 392 -15.11 -20.74 -24.30
C ASP A 392 -14.86 -21.27 -25.73
N ALA A 393 -15.77 -20.93 -26.64
CA ALA A 393 -15.69 -21.34 -28.04
C ALA A 393 -14.46 -20.78 -28.77
N ASN A 394 -13.89 -19.66 -28.29
CA ASN A 394 -12.71 -19.04 -28.86
C ASN A 394 -11.40 -19.56 -28.24
N PHE A 395 -11.48 -20.46 -27.25
CA PHE A 395 -10.29 -21.02 -26.62
C PHE A 395 -9.53 -21.93 -27.59
N HIS A 396 -8.21 -21.71 -27.72
CA HIS A 396 -7.37 -22.39 -28.70
C HIS A 396 -6.77 -23.69 -28.14
N LEU A 397 -6.68 -24.71 -29.00
CA LEU A 397 -6.15 -26.03 -28.61
C LEU A 397 -4.69 -25.97 -28.14
N SER A 398 -3.87 -25.13 -28.79
CA SER A 398 -2.47 -24.93 -28.40
C SER A 398 -2.34 -24.43 -26.96
N LYS A 399 -3.18 -23.47 -26.56
CA LYS A 399 -3.23 -22.94 -25.18
C LYS A 399 -3.76 -23.99 -24.19
N PHE A 400 -4.73 -24.83 -24.60
CA PHE A 400 -5.21 -25.96 -23.78
C PHE A 400 -4.09 -26.96 -23.49
N ILE A 401 -3.38 -27.41 -24.54
CA ILE A 401 -2.29 -28.39 -24.42
C ILE A 401 -1.16 -27.82 -23.57
N ALA A 402 -0.73 -26.58 -23.85
CA ALA A 402 0.35 -25.95 -23.11
C ALA A 402 0.05 -25.86 -21.59
N LEU A 403 -1.16 -25.46 -21.20
CA LEU A 403 -1.58 -25.46 -19.79
C LEU A 403 -1.53 -26.86 -19.16
N ALA A 404 -1.96 -27.88 -19.90
CA ALA A 404 -1.96 -29.25 -19.41
C ALA A 404 -0.53 -29.80 -19.23
N GLU A 405 0.39 -29.45 -20.13
CA GLU A 405 1.78 -29.93 -20.13
C GLU A 405 2.67 -29.26 -19.06
N ILE A 406 2.33 -28.05 -18.59
CA ILE A 406 3.11 -27.40 -17.51
C ILE A 406 3.04 -28.20 -16.20
N ILE A 407 1.96 -28.95 -15.96
CA ILE A 407 1.81 -29.80 -14.77
C ILE A 407 2.57 -31.12 -14.97
N PRO A 408 3.53 -31.48 -14.08
CA PRO A 408 4.27 -32.72 -14.21
C PRO A 408 3.39 -33.94 -13.90
N ASP A 409 3.66 -35.07 -14.57
CA ASP A 409 2.84 -36.29 -14.47
C ASP A 409 2.65 -36.79 -13.03
N PHE A 410 3.71 -36.76 -12.21
CA PHE A 410 3.62 -37.21 -10.82
C PHE A 410 2.63 -36.39 -9.98
N ALA A 411 2.30 -35.16 -10.41
CA ALA A 411 1.34 -34.32 -9.71
C ALA A 411 -0.13 -34.72 -10.01
N ARG A 412 -0.36 -35.46 -11.09
CA ARG A 412 -1.66 -36.04 -11.44
C ARG A 412 -1.71 -37.49 -10.99
N HIS A 413 -2.29 -37.72 -9.81
CA HIS A 413 -2.53 -39.09 -9.31
C HIS A 413 -3.71 -39.76 -10.02
N ASP A 414 -4.59 -38.95 -10.58
CA ASP A 414 -5.78 -39.32 -11.33
C ASP A 414 -5.96 -38.29 -12.45
N HIS A 415 -6.58 -38.72 -13.55
CA HIS A 415 -6.79 -37.93 -14.75
C HIS A 415 -8.27 -37.60 -15.00
N ASP A 416 -9.20 -38.01 -14.13
CA ASP A 416 -10.64 -37.78 -14.30
C ASP A 416 -10.99 -36.30 -14.55
N ASP A 417 -10.43 -35.38 -13.77
CA ASP A 417 -10.67 -33.94 -13.91
C ASP A 417 -10.13 -33.38 -15.25
N LEU A 418 -9.02 -33.92 -15.74
CA LEU A 418 -8.42 -33.56 -17.03
C LEU A 418 -9.22 -34.15 -18.20
N TYR A 419 -9.61 -35.42 -18.14
CA TYR A 419 -10.47 -36.04 -19.14
C TYR A 419 -11.83 -35.33 -19.25
N ARG A 420 -12.38 -34.89 -18.12
CA ARG A 420 -13.58 -34.05 -18.11
C ARG A 420 -13.35 -32.71 -18.81
N ALA A 421 -12.21 -32.06 -18.61
CA ALA A 421 -11.88 -30.82 -19.32
C ALA A 421 -11.77 -31.05 -20.85
N ILE A 422 -11.15 -32.16 -21.26
CA ILE A 422 -11.03 -32.56 -22.67
C ILE A 422 -12.41 -32.82 -23.29
N ASP A 423 -13.28 -33.57 -22.60
CA ASP A 423 -14.64 -33.84 -23.06
C ASP A 423 -15.46 -32.55 -23.25
N ILE A 424 -15.37 -31.61 -22.29
CA ILE A 424 -16.00 -30.28 -22.40
C ILE A 424 -15.46 -29.54 -23.63
N TYR A 425 -14.13 -29.48 -23.78
CA TYR A 425 -13.50 -28.77 -24.91
C TYR A 425 -13.93 -29.34 -26.26
N LEU A 426 -13.93 -30.67 -26.40
CA LEU A 426 -14.36 -31.35 -27.63
C LEU A 426 -15.85 -31.16 -27.92
N LYS A 427 -16.69 -31.08 -26.88
CA LYS A 427 -18.14 -30.80 -27.05
C LYS A 427 -18.42 -29.39 -27.54
N VAL A 428 -17.62 -28.41 -27.13
CA VAL A 428 -17.77 -27.01 -27.55
C VAL A 428 -17.25 -26.78 -28.98
N LYS A 429 -16.26 -27.57 -29.41
CA LYS A 429 -15.64 -27.48 -30.75
C LYS A 429 -16.28 -28.36 -31.83
N ARG A 430 -17.22 -29.22 -31.45
CA ARG A 430 -18.11 -29.94 -32.37
C ARG A 430 -19.22 -29.01 -32.83
#